data_AF-A0A816RB62-F1
#
_entry.id   AF-A0A816RB62-F1
#
_cell.length_a   1.000
_cell.length_b   1.000
_cell.length_c   1.000
_cell.angle_alpha   90.00
_cell.angle_beta   90.00
_cell.angle_gamma   90.00
#
_symmetry.space_group_name_H-M   'P 1'
#
loop_
_entity.id
_entity.type
_entity.pdbx_description
1 polymer ?
#
loop_
_entity_poly.entity_id
_entity_poly.type
_entity_poly.pdbx_seq_one_letter_code
_entity_poly.pdbx_strand_id
1 'polypeptide(L)'
;IDGSTNLWDGLRTGLELLAKEQDSIRSISALFLLTDGCPTEIPEGGRLEALEKLKKKINFTCTVNTFGFGYQLDSKLLEDISILGNSGSYAFIPDGGFVGTIFVNAISTLLTTTATNVQLLIHGVHIEDSDYTHWYSTNKTEHGTLLDLGFIIYGQSKDLLMPCSHQLLNQCKFTVTYTNARNIKKTIEFHVSNNLQQANPNLIRRQKFRLQFVHSVRTALEHMRQTKNNIAEEKQQHEDALNQIEKLEKLMKSYSNETDEFLKDLFIDLTGQVKEAIGKVGWFKKWGVHFLPSLTRAHLLQFCNNFKDPGVQHYGKGFLFSQIRDEMDDIFCGLPAPKRTETGATIDMSVFHNASAGCFYGECSVRLMNGSSKLVKDVQPGDRLEPHGGMVKFVVKTICKNRKAKMVIVDNNLIITAWHPIRVNQQWIMPCSLVSSPNEISCEAVYNFTLDRGHTVLVNDVECVTLGHGFQEDVVRHAYYGSERVIKDLEKFNMQQNNEGIIEITEKMLQRKNKTGLVKGLQWQGILV
;
A
#
# COMPACT_ATOMS: atom_id res chain seq x y z
N ILE A 1 20.25 1.77 -29.64
CA ILE A 1 19.14 2.73 -29.49
C ILE A 1 18.96 2.89 -28.00
N ASP A 2 19.60 3.89 -27.41
CA ASP A 2 19.43 4.16 -25.99
C ASP A 2 18.05 4.82 -25.79
N GLY A 3 17.22 4.23 -24.92
CA GLY A 3 15.88 4.74 -24.59
C GLY A 3 14.68 3.94 -25.12
N SER A 4 14.88 2.79 -25.80
CA SER A 4 13.77 1.89 -26.18
C SER A 4 13.53 0.79 -25.13
N THR A 5 12.29 0.35 -24.96
CA THR A 5 11.92 -0.72 -24.03
C THR A 5 11.38 -1.93 -24.79
N ASN A 6 12.20 -2.98 -24.93
CA ASN A 6 11.77 -4.25 -25.54
C ASN A 6 11.23 -5.21 -24.47
N LEU A 7 10.04 -4.89 -23.96
CA LEU A 7 9.37 -5.69 -22.92
C LEU A 7 9.14 -7.15 -23.35
N TRP A 8 8.85 -7.38 -24.63
CA TRP A 8 8.56 -8.70 -25.17
C TRP A 8 9.77 -9.63 -25.09
N ASP A 9 10.95 -9.16 -25.50
CA ASP A 9 12.14 -10.01 -25.51
C ASP A 9 12.59 -10.40 -24.10
N GLY A 10 12.50 -9.47 -23.14
CA GLY A 10 12.73 -9.76 -21.72
C GLY A 10 11.74 -10.79 -21.17
N LEU A 11 10.45 -10.62 -21.45
CA LEU A 11 9.40 -11.57 -21.05
C LEU A 11 9.63 -12.96 -21.66
N ARG A 12 9.83 -13.05 -22.98
CA ARG A 12 10.08 -14.30 -23.70
C ARG A 12 11.30 -15.03 -23.16
N THR A 13 12.42 -14.31 -23.01
CA THR A 13 13.68 -14.89 -22.52
C THR A 13 13.53 -15.44 -21.10
N GLY A 14 12.90 -14.68 -20.20
CA GLY A 14 12.65 -15.13 -18.82
C GLY A 14 11.77 -16.39 -18.77
N LEU A 15 10.70 -16.43 -19.57
CA LEU A 15 9.82 -17.60 -19.65
C LEU A 15 10.52 -18.83 -20.24
N GLU A 16 11.29 -18.66 -21.32
CA GLU A 16 12.05 -19.75 -21.93
C GLU A 16 13.12 -20.31 -20.97
N LEU A 17 13.76 -19.46 -20.17
CA LEU A 17 14.70 -19.89 -19.13
C LEU A 17 14.02 -20.70 -18.03
N LEU A 18 12.90 -20.20 -17.47
CA LEU A 18 12.17 -20.90 -16.40
C LEU A 18 11.56 -22.21 -16.90
N ALA A 19 11.05 -22.24 -18.13
CA ALA A 19 10.45 -23.44 -18.72
C ALA A 19 11.47 -24.57 -18.96
N LYS A 20 12.74 -24.26 -19.24
CA LYS A 20 13.80 -25.28 -19.43
C LYS A 20 14.05 -26.11 -18.17
N GLU A 21 13.95 -25.48 -17.02
CA GLU A 21 14.25 -26.11 -15.72
C GLU A 21 12.98 -26.50 -14.95
N GLN A 22 11.79 -26.30 -15.50
CA GLN A 22 10.56 -26.49 -14.73
C GLN A 22 10.37 -27.94 -14.26
N ASP A 23 10.78 -28.93 -15.05
CA ASP A 23 10.63 -30.35 -14.70
C ASP A 23 11.67 -30.82 -13.67
N SER A 24 12.81 -30.12 -13.56
CA SER A 24 13.89 -30.41 -12.61
C SER A 24 13.72 -29.66 -11.28
N ILE A 25 13.14 -28.46 -11.33
CA ILE A 25 12.93 -27.58 -10.18
C ILE A 25 11.80 -28.09 -9.28
N ARG A 26 12.14 -28.37 -8.02
CA ARG A 26 11.18 -28.74 -6.95
C ARG A 26 10.79 -27.54 -6.07
N SER A 27 10.61 -26.38 -6.69
CA SER A 27 10.20 -25.15 -6.02
C SER A 27 9.19 -24.37 -6.84
N ILE A 28 8.55 -23.39 -6.21
CA ILE A 28 7.72 -22.42 -6.89
C ILE A 28 8.62 -21.51 -7.72
N SER A 29 8.19 -21.23 -8.94
CA SER A 29 8.89 -20.36 -9.88
C SER A 29 8.01 -19.18 -10.25
N ALA A 30 8.59 -17.99 -10.32
CA ALA A 30 7.91 -16.77 -10.74
C ALA A 30 8.84 -15.90 -11.58
N LEU A 31 8.25 -15.20 -12.55
CA LEU A 31 8.90 -14.16 -13.33
C LEU A 31 8.42 -12.79 -12.81
N PHE A 32 9.35 -11.94 -12.38
CA PHE A 32 9.04 -10.55 -12.03
C PHE A 32 9.46 -9.67 -13.20
N LEU A 33 8.47 -9.10 -13.90
CA LEU A 33 8.67 -8.23 -15.06
C LEU A 33 8.51 -6.77 -14.64
N LEU A 34 9.61 -6.02 -14.67
CA LEU A 34 9.67 -4.62 -14.22
C LEU A 34 9.80 -3.70 -15.44
N THR A 35 9.06 -2.58 -15.47
CA THR A 35 9.19 -1.55 -16.51
C THR A 35 8.84 -0.17 -15.98
N ASP A 36 9.55 0.86 -16.42
CA ASP A 36 9.29 2.28 -16.16
C ASP A 36 8.80 3.05 -17.40
N GLY A 37 8.70 2.37 -18.55
CA GLY A 37 8.31 2.97 -19.82
C GLY A 37 7.31 2.14 -20.63
N CYS A 38 6.74 2.81 -21.63
CA CYS A 38 5.87 2.18 -22.63
C CYS A 38 6.71 1.29 -23.57
N PRO A 39 6.34 0.01 -23.74
CA PRO A 39 7.06 -0.89 -24.63
C PRO A 39 7.05 -0.40 -26.09
N THR A 40 8.23 -0.28 -26.70
CA THR A 40 8.37 0.25 -28.08
C THR A 40 8.33 -0.84 -29.14
N GLU A 41 8.79 -2.05 -28.81
CA GLU A 41 8.88 -3.18 -29.75
C GLU A 41 7.66 -4.09 -29.65
N ILE A 42 6.89 -4.23 -30.73
CA ILE A 42 5.65 -5.02 -30.80
C ILE A 42 5.92 -6.25 -31.70
N PRO A 43 5.81 -7.49 -31.20
CA PRO A 43 5.89 -8.68 -32.05
C PRO A 43 4.69 -8.76 -33.01
N GLU A 44 4.83 -9.51 -34.10
CA GLU A 44 3.73 -9.75 -35.05
C GLU A 44 2.49 -10.33 -34.33
N GLY A 45 1.31 -9.72 -34.54
CA GLY A 45 0.07 -10.05 -33.82
C GLY A 45 -0.09 -9.40 -32.43
N GLY A 46 0.94 -8.70 -31.94
CA GLY A 46 0.93 -8.05 -30.63
C GLY A 46 1.40 -8.95 -29.49
N ARG A 47 1.72 -8.33 -28.35
CA ARG A 47 2.41 -8.99 -27.22
C ARG A 47 1.56 -10.06 -26.54
N LEU A 48 0.24 -9.86 -26.44
CA LEU A 48 -0.67 -10.82 -25.83
C LEU A 48 -0.83 -12.07 -26.70
N GLU A 49 -1.05 -11.91 -28.02
CA GLU A 49 -1.13 -13.04 -28.94
C GLU A 49 0.19 -13.83 -28.98
N ALA A 50 1.32 -13.12 -28.98
CA ALA A 50 2.63 -13.75 -28.91
C ALA A 50 2.82 -14.53 -27.60
N LEU A 51 2.38 -14.00 -26.46
CA LEU A 51 2.42 -14.69 -25.16
C LEU A 51 1.52 -15.93 -25.15
N GLU A 52 0.32 -15.88 -25.75
CA GLU A 52 -0.56 -17.04 -25.89
C GLU A 52 0.09 -18.15 -26.72
N LYS A 53 0.67 -17.79 -27.87
CA LYS A 53 1.41 -18.72 -28.73
C LYS A 53 2.58 -19.35 -27.99
N LEU A 54 3.35 -18.55 -27.24
CA LEU A 54 4.46 -19.04 -26.44
C LEU A 54 3.98 -19.99 -25.33
N LYS A 55 2.92 -19.62 -24.60
CA LYS A 55 2.31 -20.45 -23.56
C LYS A 55 1.87 -21.80 -24.11
N LYS A 56 1.22 -21.84 -25.27
CA LYS A 56 0.86 -23.09 -25.96
C LYS A 56 2.07 -23.93 -26.37
N LYS A 57 3.17 -23.27 -26.76
CA LYS A 57 4.39 -23.93 -27.23
C LYS A 57 5.22 -24.56 -26.11
N ILE A 58 5.45 -23.83 -25.01
CA ILE A 58 6.36 -24.27 -23.93
C ILE A 58 5.65 -24.70 -22.64
N ASN A 59 4.34 -24.41 -22.51
CA ASN A 59 3.50 -24.76 -21.36
C ASN A 59 4.16 -24.44 -20.01
N PHE A 60 4.69 -23.22 -19.86
CA PHE A 60 5.40 -22.81 -18.65
C PHE A 60 4.45 -22.81 -17.43
N THR A 61 4.95 -23.27 -16.28
CA THR A 61 4.16 -23.31 -15.03
C THR A 61 4.39 -22.11 -14.11
N CYS A 62 5.43 -21.30 -14.36
CA CYS A 62 5.76 -20.15 -13.53
C CYS A 62 4.67 -19.05 -13.58
N THR A 63 4.50 -18.32 -12.49
CA THR A 63 3.61 -17.15 -12.44
C THR A 63 4.34 -15.90 -12.93
N VAL A 64 3.70 -15.07 -13.75
CA VAL A 64 4.25 -13.80 -14.23
C VAL A 64 3.63 -12.65 -13.44
N ASN A 65 4.47 -11.92 -12.71
CA ASN A 65 4.06 -10.73 -11.96
C ASN A 65 4.66 -9.49 -12.63
N THR A 66 3.85 -8.45 -12.84
CA THR A 66 4.26 -7.23 -13.54
C THR A 66 4.29 -6.04 -12.59
N PHE A 67 5.33 -5.20 -12.73
CA PHE A 67 5.58 -4.05 -11.88
C PHE A 67 5.84 -2.83 -12.76
N GLY A 68 4.94 -1.86 -12.70
CA GLY A 68 5.03 -0.63 -13.48
C GLY A 68 5.48 0.55 -12.62
N PHE A 69 6.56 1.23 -13.03
CA PHE A 69 7.13 2.39 -12.34
C PHE A 69 6.78 3.71 -13.02
N GLY A 70 6.42 4.73 -12.23
CA GLY A 70 6.10 6.06 -12.77
C GLY A 70 4.79 6.08 -13.56
N TYR A 71 4.58 7.11 -14.38
CA TYR A 71 3.26 7.40 -14.97
C TYR A 71 3.19 7.22 -16.50
N GLN A 72 4.26 6.74 -17.13
CA GLN A 72 4.32 6.48 -18.57
C GLN A 72 4.29 4.98 -18.84
N LEU A 73 3.14 4.38 -18.55
CA LEU A 73 2.96 2.93 -18.56
C LEU A 73 1.73 2.52 -19.35
N ASP A 74 1.81 1.36 -19.99
CA ASP A 74 0.62 0.63 -20.43
C ASP A 74 0.19 -0.35 -19.32
N SER A 75 -0.49 0.17 -18.29
CA SER A 75 -0.93 -0.63 -17.14
C SER A 75 -1.93 -1.71 -17.52
N LYS A 76 -2.75 -1.49 -18.56
CA LYS A 76 -3.67 -2.50 -19.08
C LYS A 76 -2.88 -3.68 -19.66
N LEU A 77 -1.88 -3.41 -20.50
CA LEU A 77 -1.01 -4.46 -21.04
C LEU A 77 -0.28 -5.22 -19.92
N LEU A 78 0.26 -4.53 -18.92
CA LEU A 78 0.95 -5.18 -17.80
C LEU A 78 0.02 -6.08 -16.98
N GLU A 79 -1.22 -5.64 -16.75
CA GLU A 79 -2.25 -6.44 -16.13
C GLU A 79 -2.59 -7.68 -16.98
N ASP A 80 -2.86 -7.49 -18.26
CA ASP A 80 -3.21 -8.58 -19.19
C ASP A 80 -2.09 -9.63 -19.30
N ILE A 81 -0.82 -9.19 -19.34
CA ILE A 81 0.36 -10.08 -19.30
C ILE A 81 0.35 -10.90 -18.01
N SER A 82 0.09 -10.28 -16.85
CA SER A 82 0.07 -10.99 -15.57
C SER A 82 -1.05 -12.04 -15.49
N ILE A 83 -2.24 -11.71 -16.04
CA ILE A 83 -3.38 -12.62 -16.09
C ILE A 83 -3.06 -13.82 -16.99
N LEU A 84 -2.59 -13.56 -18.22
CA LEU A 84 -2.25 -14.61 -19.18
C LEU A 84 -1.06 -15.45 -18.72
N GLY A 85 -0.11 -14.83 -18.02
CA GLY A 85 1.04 -15.45 -17.37
C GLY A 85 0.71 -16.17 -16.07
N ASN A 86 -0.31 -17.03 -16.10
CA ASN A 86 -0.73 -17.89 -14.99
C ASN A 86 -1.28 -17.11 -13.78
N SER A 87 -2.18 -16.17 -14.05
CA SER A 87 -2.94 -15.43 -13.03
C SER A 87 -2.07 -14.74 -11.98
N GLY A 88 -0.94 -14.18 -12.39
CA GLY A 88 -0.11 -13.36 -11.54
C GLY A 88 -0.71 -12.00 -11.22
N SER A 89 0.07 -11.21 -10.48
CA SER A 89 -0.30 -9.88 -10.03
C SER A 89 0.29 -8.77 -10.90
N TYR A 90 -0.42 -7.65 -10.96
CA TYR A 90 0.10 -6.36 -11.42
C TYR A 90 0.21 -5.41 -10.22
N ALA A 91 1.34 -4.69 -10.12
CA ALA A 91 1.56 -3.66 -9.11
C ALA A 91 2.00 -2.33 -9.75
N PHE A 92 1.40 -1.24 -9.28
CA PHE A 92 1.73 0.12 -9.68
C PHE A 92 2.64 0.79 -8.63
N ILE A 93 3.77 1.33 -9.07
CA ILE A 93 4.78 1.99 -8.24
C ILE A 93 4.90 3.46 -8.70
N PRO A 94 4.15 4.40 -8.11
CA PRO A 94 4.18 5.80 -8.55
C PRO A 94 5.53 6.50 -8.26
N ASP A 95 6.19 6.11 -7.17
CA ASP A 95 7.44 6.71 -6.70
C ASP A 95 8.25 5.74 -5.81
N GLY A 96 9.45 6.17 -5.42
CA GLY A 96 10.38 5.37 -4.60
C GLY A 96 9.81 4.91 -3.24
N GLY A 97 8.84 5.63 -2.68
CA GLY A 97 8.17 5.29 -1.43
C GLY A 97 7.25 4.07 -1.51
N PHE A 98 6.96 3.60 -2.72
CA PHE A 98 6.19 2.37 -2.95
C PHE A 98 7.06 1.13 -3.20
N VAL A 99 8.35 1.30 -3.48
CA VAL A 99 9.24 0.19 -3.87
C VAL A 99 9.35 -0.85 -2.76
N GLY A 100 9.71 -0.42 -1.55
CA GLY A 100 9.89 -1.33 -0.41
C GLY A 100 8.61 -2.08 -0.09
N THR A 101 7.52 -1.33 0.05
CA THR A 101 6.23 -1.94 0.39
C THR A 101 5.75 -2.97 -0.64
N ILE A 102 5.91 -2.71 -1.93
CA ILE A 102 5.46 -3.64 -2.98
C ILE A 102 6.36 -4.88 -3.04
N PHE A 103 7.69 -4.73 -3.06
CA PHE A 103 8.58 -5.88 -3.20
C PHE A 103 8.67 -6.73 -1.93
N VAL A 104 8.61 -6.13 -0.75
CA VAL A 104 8.53 -6.87 0.52
C VAL A 104 7.31 -7.79 0.50
N ASN A 105 6.13 -7.27 0.13
CA ASN A 105 4.92 -8.08 0.05
C ASN A 105 4.94 -9.10 -1.09
N ALA A 106 5.46 -8.74 -2.27
CA ALA A 106 5.53 -9.65 -3.42
C ALA A 106 6.45 -10.86 -3.15
N ILE A 107 7.63 -10.62 -2.57
CA ILE A 107 8.57 -11.69 -2.22
C ILE A 107 7.99 -12.55 -1.08
N SER A 108 7.38 -11.92 -0.07
CA SER A 108 6.73 -12.66 1.03
C SER A 108 5.60 -13.55 0.53
N THR A 109 4.80 -13.06 -0.42
CA THR A 109 3.76 -13.85 -1.10
C THR A 109 4.38 -15.04 -1.83
N LEU A 110 5.43 -14.81 -2.62
CA LEU A 110 6.13 -15.87 -3.35
C LEU A 110 6.65 -16.97 -2.41
N LEU A 111 7.35 -16.59 -1.34
CA LEU A 111 7.96 -17.52 -0.39
C LEU A 111 6.94 -18.27 0.48
N THR A 112 5.74 -17.72 0.63
CA THR A 112 4.64 -18.38 1.37
C THR A 112 3.62 -19.07 0.49
N THR A 113 3.76 -18.99 -0.83
CA THR A 113 2.86 -19.69 -1.74
C THR A 113 2.98 -21.20 -1.52
N THR A 114 1.85 -21.88 -1.43
CA THR A 114 1.77 -23.34 -1.27
C THR A 114 1.23 -24.03 -2.53
N ALA A 115 0.40 -23.31 -3.28
CA ALA A 115 -0.21 -23.77 -4.52
C ALA A 115 -0.27 -22.64 -5.55
N THR A 116 0.13 -22.94 -6.78
CA THR A 116 0.00 -22.08 -7.97
C THR A 116 -0.93 -22.74 -8.98
N ASN A 117 -1.34 -22.00 -10.02
CA ASN A 117 -2.23 -22.50 -11.09
C ASN A 117 -3.50 -23.16 -10.51
N VAL A 118 -4.05 -22.57 -9.45
CA VAL A 118 -5.22 -23.08 -8.76
C VAL A 118 -6.43 -22.82 -9.63
N GLN A 119 -7.05 -23.90 -10.09
CA GLN A 119 -8.21 -23.88 -10.96
C GLN A 119 -9.34 -24.66 -10.31
N LEU A 120 -10.53 -24.07 -10.27
CA LEU A 120 -11.74 -24.69 -9.76
C LEU A 120 -12.66 -25.01 -10.94
N LEU A 121 -12.88 -26.29 -11.21
CA LEU A 121 -13.90 -26.76 -12.13
C LEU A 121 -15.18 -27.10 -11.36
N ILE A 122 -16.27 -26.46 -11.75
CA ILE A 122 -17.61 -26.68 -11.20
C ILE A 122 -18.40 -27.46 -12.23
N HIS A 123 -18.64 -28.74 -11.93
CA HIS A 123 -19.24 -29.68 -12.86
C HIS A 123 -20.75 -29.50 -12.95
N GLY A 124 -21.29 -29.67 -14.17
CA GLY A 124 -22.74 -29.75 -14.40
C GLY A 124 -23.51 -28.43 -14.25
N VAL A 125 -22.82 -27.34 -13.92
CA VAL A 125 -23.43 -26.00 -13.78
C VAL A 125 -22.62 -24.99 -14.54
N HIS A 126 -23.30 -24.24 -15.41
CA HIS A 126 -22.75 -23.02 -15.98
C HIS A 126 -23.15 -21.87 -15.08
N ILE A 127 -22.18 -21.35 -14.34
CA ILE A 127 -22.40 -20.16 -13.51
C ILE A 127 -22.64 -18.96 -14.42
N GLU A 128 -23.75 -18.29 -14.16
CA GLU A 128 -24.09 -17.04 -14.82
C GLU A 128 -23.10 -15.94 -14.43
N ASP A 129 -22.90 -15.04 -15.37
CA ASP A 129 -22.08 -13.88 -15.13
C ASP A 129 -22.80 -12.92 -14.17
N SER A 130 -22.07 -12.41 -13.18
CA SER A 130 -22.61 -11.58 -12.11
C SER A 130 -21.54 -10.66 -11.53
N ASP A 131 -21.95 -9.68 -10.73
CA ASP A 131 -21.04 -8.81 -9.98
C ASP A 131 -19.98 -9.58 -9.15
N TYR A 132 -20.24 -10.86 -8.83
CA TYR A 132 -19.36 -11.72 -8.04
C TYR A 132 -18.39 -12.56 -8.88
N THR A 133 -18.72 -12.79 -10.15
CA THR A 133 -18.03 -13.79 -10.99
C THR A 133 -17.37 -13.18 -12.23
N HIS A 134 -17.83 -12.00 -12.68
CA HIS A 134 -17.43 -11.35 -13.94
C HIS A 134 -15.92 -11.13 -14.09
N TRP A 135 -15.26 -10.75 -13.00
CA TRP A 135 -13.85 -10.35 -13.04
C TRP A 135 -12.88 -11.50 -12.75
N TYR A 136 -13.37 -12.72 -12.55
CA TYR A 136 -12.54 -13.91 -12.56
C TYR A 136 -12.30 -14.37 -14.01
N SER A 137 -11.11 -14.89 -14.29
CA SER A 137 -10.85 -15.57 -15.55
C SER A 137 -11.63 -16.89 -15.56
N THR A 138 -12.72 -16.91 -16.32
CA THR A 138 -13.60 -18.07 -16.44
C THR A 138 -13.61 -18.63 -17.86
N ASN A 139 -13.63 -19.95 -17.96
CA ASN A 139 -13.80 -20.65 -19.23
C ASN A 139 -14.98 -21.61 -19.10
N LYS A 140 -15.97 -21.48 -20.00
CA LYS A 140 -17.04 -22.48 -20.12
C LYS A 140 -16.47 -23.69 -20.87
N THR A 141 -16.53 -24.84 -20.23
CA THR A 141 -16.09 -26.13 -20.77
C THR A 141 -17.30 -27.02 -20.99
N GLU A 142 -17.14 -28.10 -21.75
CA GLU A 142 -18.17 -29.14 -21.91
C GLU A 142 -18.61 -29.78 -20.58
N HIS A 143 -17.77 -29.69 -19.54
CA HIS A 143 -18.01 -30.29 -18.23
C HIS A 143 -18.58 -29.29 -17.20
N GLY A 144 -18.60 -27.99 -17.50
CA GLY A 144 -19.05 -26.93 -16.59
C GLY A 144 -18.19 -25.67 -16.64
N THR A 145 -18.19 -24.88 -15.56
CA THR A 145 -17.41 -23.63 -15.49
C THR A 145 -16.06 -23.85 -14.79
N LEU A 146 -14.96 -23.52 -15.49
CA LEU A 146 -13.61 -23.47 -14.93
C LEU A 146 -13.29 -22.05 -14.49
N LEU A 147 -12.90 -21.86 -13.24
CA LEU A 147 -12.41 -20.59 -12.70
C LEU A 147 -10.91 -20.68 -12.41
N ASP A 148 -10.15 -19.71 -12.88
CA ASP A 148 -8.76 -19.53 -12.50
C ASP A 148 -8.67 -18.65 -11.25
N LEU A 149 -8.08 -19.20 -10.19
CA LEU A 149 -7.96 -18.58 -8.88
C LEU A 149 -6.53 -18.10 -8.58
N GLY A 150 -5.58 -18.31 -9.50
CA GLY A 150 -4.18 -17.96 -9.32
C GLY A 150 -3.49 -18.84 -8.29
N PHE A 151 -3.15 -18.28 -7.13
CA PHE A 151 -2.36 -18.94 -6.10
C PHE A 151 -3.01 -18.90 -4.71
N ILE A 152 -2.50 -19.74 -3.82
CA ILE A 152 -2.85 -19.83 -2.39
C ILE A 152 -1.56 -19.80 -1.58
N ILE A 153 -1.55 -19.03 -0.49
CA ILE A 153 -0.45 -18.94 0.47
C ILE A 153 -0.76 -19.72 1.76
N TYR A 154 0.28 -20.14 2.47
CA TYR A 154 0.12 -20.82 3.77
C TYR A 154 -0.61 -19.94 4.79
N GLY A 155 -1.57 -20.54 5.50
CA GLY A 155 -2.31 -19.89 6.58
C GLY A 155 -3.39 -18.91 6.11
N GLN A 156 -3.74 -18.91 4.82
CA GLN A 156 -4.84 -18.10 4.29
C GLN A 156 -5.77 -18.92 3.40
N SER A 157 -7.08 -18.75 3.57
CA SER A 157 -8.09 -19.28 2.65
C SER A 157 -8.14 -18.49 1.35
N LYS A 158 -8.70 -19.13 0.32
CA LYS A 158 -9.17 -18.46 -0.90
C LYS A 158 -10.69 -18.54 -0.88
N ASP A 159 -11.36 -17.41 -0.95
CA ASP A 159 -12.81 -17.34 -0.75
C ASP A 159 -13.50 -16.93 -2.04
N LEU A 160 -14.57 -17.64 -2.38
CA LEU A 160 -15.37 -17.39 -3.57
C LEU A 160 -16.82 -17.17 -3.16
N LEU A 161 -17.49 -16.27 -3.86
CA LEU A 161 -18.93 -16.08 -3.75
C LEU A 161 -19.53 -16.25 -5.13
N MET A 162 -20.52 -17.14 -5.22
CA MET A 162 -21.09 -17.52 -6.51
C MET A 162 -22.60 -17.65 -6.36
N PRO A 163 -23.39 -16.93 -7.16
CA PRO A 163 -24.83 -17.14 -7.18
C PRO A 163 -25.13 -18.53 -7.75
N CYS A 164 -25.85 -19.35 -7.00
CA CYS A 164 -26.24 -20.69 -7.41
C CYS A 164 -27.61 -21.02 -6.81
N SER A 165 -28.48 -21.69 -7.59
CA SER A 165 -29.76 -22.18 -7.07
C SER A 165 -29.54 -23.41 -6.19
N HIS A 166 -30.39 -23.59 -5.17
CA HIS A 166 -30.27 -24.71 -4.23
C HIS A 166 -30.36 -26.09 -4.91
N GLN A 167 -31.18 -26.21 -5.97
CA GLN A 167 -31.29 -27.45 -6.75
C GLN A 167 -30.00 -27.78 -7.50
N LEU A 168 -29.35 -26.78 -8.10
CA LEU A 168 -28.09 -26.94 -8.83
C LEU A 168 -26.95 -27.30 -7.88
N LEU A 169 -26.90 -26.69 -6.70
CA LEU A 169 -25.84 -26.91 -5.72
C LEU A 169 -25.70 -28.38 -5.29
N ASN A 170 -26.81 -29.10 -5.14
CA ASN A 170 -26.81 -30.53 -4.77
C ASN A 170 -26.29 -31.45 -5.87
N GLN A 171 -26.24 -30.97 -7.11
CA GLN A 171 -25.75 -31.71 -8.27
C GLN A 171 -24.30 -31.34 -8.62
N CYS A 172 -23.78 -30.25 -8.05
CA CYS A 172 -22.42 -29.79 -8.30
C CYS A 172 -21.39 -30.75 -7.70
N LYS A 173 -20.45 -31.17 -8.55
CA LYS A 173 -19.15 -31.70 -8.15
C LYS A 173 -18.11 -30.60 -8.34
N PHE A 174 -17.15 -30.50 -7.43
CA PHE A 174 -16.06 -29.54 -7.52
C PHE A 174 -14.74 -30.28 -7.69
N THR A 175 -13.95 -29.86 -8.66
CA THR A 175 -12.58 -30.35 -8.86
C THR A 175 -11.63 -29.17 -8.77
N VAL A 176 -10.72 -29.21 -7.79
CA VAL A 176 -9.63 -28.25 -7.67
C VAL A 176 -8.37 -28.88 -8.24
N THR A 177 -7.80 -28.26 -9.26
CA THR A 177 -6.49 -28.61 -9.82
C THR A 177 -5.50 -27.51 -9.46
N TYR A 178 -4.29 -27.87 -9.04
CA TYR A 178 -3.25 -26.92 -8.68
C TYR A 178 -1.86 -27.52 -8.82
N THR A 179 -0.84 -26.69 -8.89
CA THR A 179 0.56 -27.08 -8.78
C THR A 179 1.04 -26.79 -7.38
N ASN A 180 1.53 -27.80 -6.65
CA ASN A 180 1.99 -27.62 -5.27
C ASN A 180 3.39 -26.98 -5.20
N ALA A 181 3.86 -26.69 -3.98
CA ALA A 181 5.17 -26.08 -3.75
C ALA A 181 6.39 -26.85 -4.30
N ARG A 182 6.22 -28.13 -4.68
CA ARG A 182 7.26 -28.97 -5.30
C ARG A 182 7.14 -29.03 -6.83
N ASN A 183 6.37 -28.12 -7.42
CA ASN A 183 6.02 -28.09 -8.84
C ASN A 183 5.29 -29.35 -9.35
N ILE A 184 4.53 -30.03 -8.48
CA ILE A 184 3.77 -31.24 -8.84
C ILE A 184 2.30 -30.88 -8.99
N LYS A 185 1.71 -31.20 -10.15
CA LYS A 185 0.27 -31.09 -10.38
C LYS A 185 -0.51 -32.02 -9.46
N LYS A 186 -1.53 -31.49 -8.82
CA LYS A 186 -2.45 -32.19 -7.91
C LYS A 186 -3.89 -31.87 -8.29
N THR A 187 -4.76 -32.83 -8.06
CA THR A 187 -6.19 -32.70 -8.29
C THR A 187 -6.91 -33.26 -7.07
N ILE A 188 -7.87 -32.50 -6.57
CA ILE A 188 -8.72 -32.87 -5.44
C ILE A 188 -10.17 -32.73 -5.91
N GLU A 189 -10.98 -33.74 -5.63
CA GLU A 189 -12.40 -33.71 -5.90
C GLU A 189 -13.17 -33.69 -4.59
N PHE A 190 -14.20 -32.86 -4.51
CA PHE A 190 -15.11 -32.87 -3.38
C PHE A 190 -16.56 -32.62 -3.82
N HIS A 191 -17.48 -33.23 -3.08
CA HIS A 191 -18.92 -33.10 -3.25
C HIS A 191 -19.48 -32.16 -2.19
N VAL A 192 -20.42 -31.29 -2.59
CA VAL A 192 -21.02 -30.32 -1.67
C VAL A 192 -21.68 -31.01 -0.49
N SER A 193 -22.42 -32.10 -0.75
CA SER A 193 -23.15 -32.86 0.28
C SER A 193 -22.30 -33.28 1.47
N ASN A 194 -21.00 -33.46 1.26
CA ASN A 194 -20.06 -33.91 2.30
C ASN A 194 -19.26 -32.76 2.94
N ASN A 195 -19.42 -31.52 2.45
CA ASN A 195 -18.63 -30.34 2.86
C ASN A 195 -19.52 -29.14 3.24
N LEU A 196 -20.78 -29.39 3.60
CA LEU A 196 -21.69 -28.35 4.07
C LEU A 196 -21.28 -27.88 5.47
N GLN A 197 -21.07 -26.57 5.61
CA GLN A 197 -20.89 -25.92 6.89
C GLN A 197 -21.95 -24.84 7.06
N GLN A 198 -22.26 -24.50 8.31
CA GLN A 198 -23.16 -23.39 8.60
C GLN A 198 -22.56 -22.09 8.04
N ALA A 199 -23.35 -21.37 7.27
CA ALA A 199 -22.96 -20.09 6.71
C ALA A 199 -22.55 -19.11 7.82
N ASN A 200 -21.35 -18.54 7.71
CA ASN A 200 -20.94 -17.41 8.55
C ASN A 200 -21.40 -16.10 7.86
N PRO A 201 -22.42 -15.40 8.37
CA PRO A 201 -22.99 -14.23 7.70
C PRO A 201 -21.99 -13.09 7.54
N ASN A 202 -21.08 -12.91 8.51
CA ASN A 202 -20.07 -11.86 8.46
C ASN A 202 -19.03 -12.17 7.38
N LEU A 203 -18.56 -13.42 7.28
CA LEU A 203 -17.64 -13.82 6.22
C LEU A 203 -18.27 -13.64 4.83
N ILE A 204 -19.51 -14.10 4.65
CA ILE A 204 -20.25 -13.93 3.39
C ILE A 204 -20.36 -12.44 3.05
N ARG A 205 -20.69 -11.60 4.03
CA ARG A 205 -20.78 -10.14 3.83
C ARG A 205 -19.45 -9.53 3.42
N ARG A 206 -18.33 -9.91 4.05
CA ARG A 206 -16.98 -9.48 3.63
C ARG A 206 -16.73 -9.80 2.15
N GLN A 207 -16.98 -11.05 1.76
CA GLN A 207 -16.73 -11.49 0.38
C GLN A 207 -17.68 -10.81 -0.62
N LYS A 208 -18.94 -10.60 -0.23
CA LYS A 208 -19.90 -9.85 -1.03
C LYS A 208 -19.40 -8.44 -1.32
N PHE A 209 -19.03 -7.67 -0.29
CA PHE A 209 -18.55 -6.30 -0.47
C PHE A 209 -17.18 -6.23 -1.13
N ARG A 210 -16.28 -7.18 -0.88
CA ARG A 210 -15.00 -7.29 -1.62
C ARG A 210 -15.25 -7.40 -3.12
N LEU A 211 -16.14 -8.30 -3.53
CA LEU A 211 -16.40 -8.53 -4.95
C LEU A 211 -17.22 -7.41 -5.58
N GLN A 212 -18.17 -6.82 -4.85
CA GLN A 212 -18.86 -5.61 -5.30
C GLN A 212 -17.91 -4.41 -5.43
N PHE A 213 -16.92 -4.28 -4.55
CA PHE A 213 -15.85 -3.29 -4.66
C PHE A 213 -15.06 -3.49 -5.95
N VAL A 214 -14.55 -4.70 -6.18
CA VAL A 214 -13.85 -5.04 -7.42
C VAL A 214 -14.73 -4.72 -8.63
N HIS A 215 -15.99 -5.13 -8.59
CA HIS A 215 -16.91 -4.93 -9.69
C HIS A 215 -17.16 -3.46 -9.98
N SER A 216 -17.54 -2.67 -8.98
CA SER A 216 -17.80 -1.25 -9.17
C SER A 216 -16.57 -0.47 -9.61
N VAL A 217 -15.40 -0.75 -9.04
CA VAL A 217 -14.15 -0.08 -9.39
C VAL A 217 -13.73 -0.42 -10.82
N ARG A 218 -13.80 -1.70 -11.22
CA ARG A 218 -13.43 -2.11 -12.58
C ARG A 218 -14.43 -1.63 -13.63
N THR A 219 -15.72 -1.64 -13.34
CA THR A 219 -16.73 -1.07 -14.23
C THR A 219 -16.49 0.43 -14.44
N ALA A 220 -16.19 1.18 -13.37
CA ALA A 220 -15.84 2.59 -13.47
C ALA A 220 -14.52 2.82 -14.23
N LEU A 221 -13.51 1.96 -14.03
CA LEU A 221 -12.25 1.98 -14.78
C LEU A 221 -12.48 1.76 -16.27
N GLU A 222 -13.26 0.75 -16.65
CA GLU A 222 -13.56 0.45 -18.06
C GLU A 222 -14.39 1.55 -18.71
N HIS A 223 -15.35 2.14 -17.99
CA HIS A 223 -16.00 3.37 -18.45
C HIS A 223 -14.92 4.41 -18.76
N MET A 224 -14.13 4.84 -17.78
CA MET A 224 -13.09 5.88 -17.94
C MET A 224 -12.00 5.59 -18.99
N ARG A 225 -11.73 4.31 -19.30
CA ARG A 225 -10.74 3.89 -20.32
C ARG A 225 -11.22 4.10 -21.75
N GLN A 226 -12.53 4.12 -22.00
CA GLN A 226 -13.06 4.23 -23.35
C GLN A 226 -12.71 5.59 -23.97
N THR A 227 -12.22 5.57 -25.21
CA THR A 227 -12.08 6.76 -26.04
C THR A 227 -13.45 7.10 -26.64
N LYS A 228 -13.90 8.35 -26.50
CA LYS A 228 -15.13 8.85 -27.12
C LYS A 228 -14.82 9.92 -28.15
N ASN A 229 -15.73 10.11 -29.09
CA ASN A 229 -15.51 10.97 -30.25
C ASN A 229 -15.91 12.43 -29.98
N ASN A 230 -16.59 12.72 -28.87
CA ASN A 230 -17.01 14.07 -28.51
C ASN A 230 -17.04 14.30 -26.98
N ILE A 231 -16.99 15.58 -26.61
CA ILE A 231 -16.91 16.05 -25.20
C ILE A 231 -18.16 15.66 -24.39
N ALA A 232 -19.34 15.59 -25.02
CA ALA A 232 -20.57 15.25 -24.31
C ALA A 232 -20.56 13.78 -23.86
N GLU A 233 -20.11 12.87 -24.72
CA GLU A 233 -19.92 11.45 -24.40
C GLU A 233 -18.84 11.24 -23.33
N GLU A 234 -17.72 11.98 -23.39
CA GLU A 234 -16.68 11.92 -22.36
C GLU A 234 -17.21 12.34 -20.98
N LYS A 235 -18.05 13.38 -20.94
CA LYS A 235 -18.70 13.83 -19.70
C LYS A 235 -19.67 12.77 -19.17
N GLN A 236 -20.53 12.23 -20.02
CA GLN A 236 -21.48 11.17 -19.61
C GLN A 236 -20.74 9.93 -19.08
N GLN A 237 -19.67 9.50 -19.74
CA GLN A 237 -18.84 8.39 -19.27
C GLN A 237 -18.20 8.65 -17.90
N HIS A 238 -17.74 9.88 -17.66
CA HIS A 238 -17.20 10.26 -16.35
C HIS A 238 -18.29 10.26 -15.27
N GLU A 239 -19.49 10.78 -15.59
CA GLU A 239 -20.65 10.72 -14.70
C GLU A 239 -21.08 9.28 -14.41
N ASP A 240 -21.10 8.40 -15.40
CA ASP A 240 -21.44 6.98 -15.23
C ASP A 240 -20.43 6.26 -14.31
N ALA A 241 -19.13 6.57 -14.46
CA ALA A 241 -18.09 6.06 -13.58
C ALA A 241 -18.26 6.53 -12.13
N LEU A 242 -18.57 7.82 -11.92
CA LEU A 242 -18.84 8.39 -10.59
C LEU A 242 -20.09 7.77 -9.97
N ASN A 243 -21.19 7.67 -10.73
CA ASN A 243 -22.45 7.07 -10.32
C ASN A 243 -22.26 5.62 -9.85
N GLN A 244 -21.41 4.85 -10.55
CA GLN A 244 -21.10 3.48 -10.17
C GLN A 244 -20.42 3.39 -8.79
N ILE A 245 -19.47 4.29 -8.51
CA ILE A 245 -18.78 4.35 -7.21
C ILE A 245 -19.72 4.86 -6.10
N GLU A 246 -20.53 5.89 -6.37
CA GLU A 246 -21.51 6.42 -5.42
C GLU A 246 -22.57 5.39 -5.03
N LYS A 247 -23.01 4.56 -5.98
CA LYS A 247 -23.97 3.48 -5.71
C LYS A 247 -23.39 2.48 -4.70
N LEU A 248 -22.12 2.08 -4.88
CA LEU A 248 -21.45 1.19 -3.94
C LEU A 248 -21.23 1.87 -2.58
N GLU A 249 -20.81 3.12 -2.57
CA GLU A 249 -20.62 3.87 -1.32
C GLU A 249 -21.92 3.95 -0.50
N LYS A 250 -23.05 4.31 -1.15
CA LYS A 250 -24.36 4.33 -0.49
C LYS A 250 -24.74 2.95 0.06
N LEU A 251 -24.45 1.90 -0.71
CA LEU A 251 -24.68 0.53 -0.28
C LEU A 251 -23.79 0.15 0.92
N MET A 252 -22.51 0.52 0.95
CA MET A 252 -21.64 0.23 2.10
C MET A 252 -22.04 1.06 3.33
N LYS A 253 -22.44 2.33 3.14
CA LYS A 253 -22.91 3.20 4.23
C LYS A 253 -24.15 2.67 4.93
N SER A 254 -25.08 2.02 4.22
CA SER A 254 -26.25 1.41 4.87
C SER A 254 -25.89 0.24 5.80
N TYR A 255 -24.64 -0.24 5.76
CA TYR A 255 -24.08 -1.25 6.65
C TYR A 255 -22.99 -0.68 7.60
N SER A 256 -22.85 0.65 7.68
CA SER A 256 -21.77 1.35 8.42
C SER A 256 -21.78 1.18 9.94
N ASN A 257 -22.86 0.62 10.52
CA ASN A 257 -22.95 0.30 11.95
C ASN A 257 -22.19 -0.97 12.35
N GLU A 258 -21.47 -1.62 11.44
CA GLU A 258 -20.75 -2.86 11.72
C GLU A 258 -19.34 -2.63 12.29
N THR A 259 -18.96 -3.45 13.28
CA THR A 259 -17.63 -3.43 13.91
C THR A 259 -16.55 -4.11 13.06
N ASP A 260 -16.84 -4.44 11.79
CA ASP A 260 -15.95 -5.23 10.94
C ASP A 260 -14.82 -4.37 10.35
N GLU A 261 -13.58 -4.62 10.81
CA GLU A 261 -12.39 -3.88 10.38
C GLU A 261 -12.13 -3.99 8.87
N PHE A 262 -12.38 -5.15 8.25
CA PHE A 262 -12.18 -5.32 6.81
C PHE A 262 -13.12 -4.43 6.01
N LEU A 263 -14.40 -4.37 6.39
CA LEU A 263 -15.37 -3.51 5.70
C LEU A 263 -15.08 -2.02 5.90
N LYS A 264 -14.59 -1.63 7.08
CA LYS A 264 -14.15 -0.25 7.35
C LYS A 264 -12.97 0.14 6.47
N ASP A 265 -11.94 -0.71 6.41
CA ASP A 265 -10.73 -0.44 5.63
C ASP A 265 -11.01 -0.46 4.12
N LEU A 266 -11.87 -1.38 3.65
CA LEU A 266 -12.35 -1.38 2.26
C LEU A 266 -13.14 -0.10 1.93
N PHE A 267 -13.90 0.43 2.89
CA PHE A 267 -14.65 1.68 2.74
C PHE A 267 -13.70 2.90 2.71
N ILE A 268 -12.61 2.88 3.48
CA ILE A 268 -11.55 3.90 3.43
C ILE A 268 -10.90 3.91 2.04
N ASP A 269 -10.54 2.75 1.49
CA ASP A 269 -9.99 2.66 0.12
C ASP A 269 -10.97 3.22 -0.92
N LEU A 270 -12.26 2.86 -0.80
CA LEU A 270 -13.32 3.33 -1.69
C LEU A 270 -13.48 4.85 -1.65
N THR A 271 -13.58 5.41 -0.44
CA THR A 271 -13.90 6.83 -0.25
C THR A 271 -12.69 7.75 -0.34
N GLY A 272 -11.49 7.21 -0.14
CA GLY A 272 -10.22 7.89 -0.34
C GLY A 272 -9.71 7.72 -1.77
N GLN A 273 -8.68 6.88 -1.94
CA GLN A 273 -7.90 6.80 -3.18
C GLN A 273 -8.73 6.40 -4.41
N VAL A 274 -9.73 5.52 -4.29
CA VAL A 274 -10.57 5.14 -5.45
C VAL A 274 -11.40 6.32 -5.95
N LYS A 275 -12.09 7.02 -5.04
CA LYS A 275 -12.85 8.23 -5.39
C LYS A 275 -11.95 9.33 -5.92
N GLU A 276 -10.77 9.52 -5.34
CA GLU A 276 -9.80 10.52 -5.82
C GLU A 276 -9.32 10.17 -7.24
N ALA A 277 -8.97 8.91 -7.50
CA ALA A 277 -8.53 8.43 -8.80
C ALA A 277 -9.54 8.72 -9.91
N ILE A 278 -10.84 8.60 -9.63
CA ILE A 278 -11.93 8.78 -10.62
C ILE A 278 -12.47 10.22 -10.59
N GLY A 279 -12.30 10.96 -9.49
CA GLY A 279 -12.94 12.25 -9.25
C GLY A 279 -12.64 13.33 -10.29
N LYS A 280 -11.44 13.28 -10.91
CA LYS A 280 -11.06 14.16 -12.01
C LYS A 280 -10.46 13.37 -13.15
N VAL A 281 -10.88 13.65 -14.38
CA VAL A 281 -10.32 13.03 -15.60
C VAL A 281 -8.79 13.14 -15.66
N GLY A 282 -8.22 14.29 -15.25
CA GLY A 282 -6.77 14.48 -15.18
C GLY A 282 -6.06 13.60 -14.15
N TRP A 283 -6.69 13.36 -13.00
CA TRP A 283 -6.16 12.45 -11.97
C TRP A 283 -6.24 11.00 -12.43
N PHE A 284 -7.35 10.63 -13.05
CA PHE A 284 -7.51 9.32 -13.67
C PHE A 284 -6.41 9.05 -14.70
N LYS A 285 -6.24 9.95 -15.68
CA LYS A 285 -5.22 9.83 -16.73
C LYS A 285 -3.80 9.79 -16.17
N LYS A 286 -3.53 10.54 -15.09
CA LYS A 286 -2.20 10.60 -14.48
C LYS A 286 -1.85 9.34 -13.70
N TRP A 287 -2.75 8.84 -12.86
CA TRP A 287 -2.42 7.77 -11.92
C TRP A 287 -3.55 6.78 -11.67
N GLY A 288 -4.82 7.21 -11.72
CA GLY A 288 -5.96 6.32 -11.49
C GLY A 288 -6.01 5.14 -12.46
N VAL A 289 -5.66 5.35 -13.73
CA VAL A 289 -5.61 4.31 -14.78
C VAL A 289 -4.58 3.21 -14.49
N HIS A 290 -3.58 3.48 -13.64
CA HIS A 290 -2.57 2.52 -13.21
C HIS A 290 -2.86 1.95 -11.81
N PHE A 291 -3.34 2.78 -10.89
CA PHE A 291 -3.63 2.38 -9.52
C PHE A 291 -4.82 1.41 -9.38
N LEU A 292 -5.97 1.74 -10.00
CA LEU A 292 -7.20 0.96 -9.87
C LEU A 292 -7.06 -0.52 -10.30
N PRO A 293 -6.39 -0.87 -11.42
CA PRO A 293 -6.17 -2.28 -11.77
C PRO A 293 -5.24 -2.99 -10.76
N SER A 294 -4.21 -2.32 -10.24
CA SER A 294 -3.33 -2.87 -9.18
C SER A 294 -4.11 -3.22 -7.91
N LEU A 295 -4.93 -2.29 -7.41
CA LEU A 295 -5.74 -2.49 -6.20
C LEU A 295 -6.79 -3.60 -6.39
N THR A 296 -7.58 -3.54 -7.46
CA THR A 296 -8.65 -4.54 -7.69
C THR A 296 -8.09 -5.94 -7.97
N ARG A 297 -6.93 -6.05 -8.62
CA ARG A 297 -6.26 -7.33 -8.83
C ARG A 297 -5.82 -7.95 -7.49
N ALA A 298 -5.35 -7.15 -6.54
CA ALA A 298 -5.00 -7.61 -5.20
C ALA A 298 -6.22 -8.16 -4.44
N HIS A 299 -7.37 -7.48 -4.51
CA HIS A 299 -8.61 -8.02 -3.93
C HIS A 299 -9.09 -9.31 -4.61
N LEU A 300 -9.00 -9.43 -5.93
CA LEU A 300 -9.38 -10.66 -6.65
C LEU A 300 -8.49 -11.85 -6.26
N LEU A 301 -7.18 -11.62 -6.22
CA LEU A 301 -6.20 -12.63 -5.83
C LEU A 301 -6.13 -12.84 -4.30
N GLN A 302 -6.75 -11.97 -3.51
CA GLN A 302 -6.71 -11.96 -2.04
C GLN A 302 -5.28 -11.95 -1.50
N PHE A 303 -4.44 -11.02 -1.93
CA PHE A 303 -3.09 -10.86 -1.39
C PHE A 303 -2.81 -9.40 -1.05
N CYS A 304 -1.90 -9.19 -0.10
CA CYS A 304 -1.46 -7.85 0.27
C CYS A 304 -0.41 -7.42 -0.76
N ASN A 305 -0.68 -6.39 -1.56
CA ASN A 305 0.24 -5.90 -2.57
C ASN A 305 1.07 -4.68 -2.12
N ASN A 306 0.65 -3.97 -1.06
CA ASN A 306 1.36 -2.83 -0.49
C ASN A 306 0.92 -2.56 0.98
N PHE A 307 1.49 -1.56 1.65
CA PHE A 307 1.28 -1.16 3.06
C PHE A 307 0.42 0.10 3.21
N LYS A 308 0.11 0.75 2.10
CA LYS A 308 -0.50 2.08 2.06
C LYS A 308 -2.01 2.03 1.90
N ASP A 309 -2.54 0.97 1.29
CA ASP A 309 -3.98 0.74 1.14
C ASP A 309 -4.48 -0.16 2.30
N PRO A 310 -5.35 0.34 3.20
CA PRO A 310 -5.89 -0.43 4.31
C PRO A 310 -6.60 -1.74 3.94
N GLY A 311 -7.43 -1.75 2.89
CA GLY A 311 -8.29 -2.90 2.57
C GLY A 311 -7.51 -4.16 2.20
N VAL A 312 -6.35 -4.02 1.56
CA VAL A 312 -5.46 -5.14 1.21
C VAL A 312 -4.61 -5.64 2.39
N GLN A 313 -4.50 -4.87 3.49
CA GLN A 313 -3.75 -5.29 4.69
C GLN A 313 -4.36 -6.49 5.40
N HIS A 314 -5.60 -6.83 5.09
CA HIS A 314 -6.32 -7.98 5.65
C HIS A 314 -5.89 -9.32 5.07
N TYR A 315 -5.12 -9.30 3.98
CA TYR A 315 -4.48 -10.48 3.43
C TYR A 315 -3.07 -10.65 4.01
N GLY A 316 -2.53 -11.87 3.97
CA GLY A 316 -1.22 -12.18 4.54
C GLY A 316 -1.18 -12.21 6.07
N LYS A 317 -2.32 -12.33 6.76
CA LYS A 317 -2.36 -12.41 8.23
C LYS A 317 -1.89 -13.75 8.82
N GLY A 318 -1.56 -14.72 7.96
CA GLY A 318 -0.96 -15.99 8.38
C GLY A 318 0.38 -15.77 9.08
N PHE A 319 0.67 -16.60 10.08
CA PHE A 319 1.91 -16.50 10.88
C PHE A 319 3.17 -16.50 10.01
N LEU A 320 3.27 -17.45 9.05
CA LEU A 320 4.41 -17.57 8.16
C LEU A 320 4.59 -16.34 7.27
N PHE A 321 3.51 -15.82 6.68
CA PHE A 321 3.59 -14.62 5.84
C PHE A 321 4.06 -13.42 6.66
N SER A 322 3.50 -13.23 7.86
CA SER A 322 3.87 -12.11 8.72
C SER A 322 5.35 -12.17 9.12
N GLN A 323 5.88 -13.36 9.41
CA GLN A 323 7.31 -13.54 9.73
C GLN A 323 8.21 -13.22 8.53
N ILE A 324 7.93 -13.82 7.37
CA ILE A 324 8.75 -13.59 6.17
C ILE A 324 8.67 -12.12 5.75
N ARG A 325 7.50 -11.49 5.83
CA ARG A 325 7.33 -10.08 5.52
C ARG A 325 8.15 -9.18 6.45
N ASP A 326 8.09 -9.41 7.75
CA ASP A 326 8.88 -8.63 8.71
C ASP A 326 10.39 -8.82 8.45
N GLU A 327 10.84 -10.04 8.12
CA GLU A 327 12.24 -10.32 7.74
C GLU A 327 12.65 -9.64 6.41
N MET A 328 11.78 -9.69 5.40
CA MET A 328 12.03 -9.02 4.12
C MET A 328 12.06 -7.49 4.27
N ASP A 329 11.24 -6.92 5.16
CA ASP A 329 11.25 -5.49 5.49
C ASP A 329 12.57 -5.09 6.17
N ASP A 330 13.04 -5.89 7.13
CA ASP A 330 14.34 -5.70 7.78
C ASP A 330 15.49 -5.76 6.77
N ILE A 331 15.48 -6.75 5.86
CA ILE A 331 16.48 -6.87 4.78
C ILE A 331 16.44 -5.65 3.85
N PHE A 332 15.24 -5.23 3.42
CA PHE A 332 15.08 -4.07 2.55
C PHE A 332 15.60 -2.79 3.20
N CYS A 333 15.26 -2.57 4.48
CA CYS A 333 15.74 -1.43 5.26
C CYS A 333 17.26 -1.46 5.48
N GLY A 334 17.86 -2.65 5.51
CA GLY A 334 19.31 -2.85 5.60
C GLY A 334 20.06 -2.68 4.26
N LEU A 335 19.36 -2.57 3.13
CA LEU A 335 20.02 -2.38 1.84
C LEU A 335 20.73 -1.02 1.78
N PRO A 336 21.94 -0.94 1.18
CA PRO A 336 22.59 0.33 0.95
C PRO A 336 21.72 1.19 0.03
N ALA A 337 21.72 2.50 0.28
CA ALA A 337 21.13 3.48 -0.62
C ALA A 337 21.60 3.23 -2.08
N PRO A 338 20.70 3.30 -3.07
CA PRO A 338 21.08 3.15 -4.47
C PRO A 338 22.18 4.16 -4.83
N LYS A 339 23.28 3.67 -5.42
CA LYS A 339 24.33 4.54 -5.96
C LYS A 339 23.81 5.19 -7.24
N ARG A 340 23.60 6.51 -7.20
CA ARG A 340 23.18 7.31 -8.37
C ARG A 340 24.33 7.37 -9.39
N THR A 341 23.98 7.35 -10.67
CA THR A 341 24.95 7.53 -11.76
C THR A 341 25.32 8.99 -12.03
N GLU A 342 24.58 9.99 -11.53
CA GLU A 342 25.00 11.40 -11.59
C GLU A 342 24.56 12.21 -10.34
N THR A 343 25.25 13.33 -10.14
CA THR A 343 25.40 14.33 -9.04
C THR A 343 24.20 14.70 -8.13
N GLY A 344 23.37 13.74 -7.72
CA GLY A 344 22.32 13.93 -6.72
C GLY A 344 22.63 13.27 -5.38
N ALA A 345 22.28 13.91 -4.26
CA ALA A 345 22.50 13.41 -2.90
C ALA A 345 21.99 11.97 -2.66
N THR A 346 22.71 11.21 -1.83
CA THR A 346 22.40 9.84 -1.40
C THR A 346 21.05 9.75 -0.68
N ILE A 347 20.14 8.90 -1.16
CA ILE A 347 18.85 8.66 -0.49
C ILE A 347 18.95 7.42 0.40
N ASP A 348 19.03 7.62 1.71
CA ASP A 348 18.85 6.56 2.72
C ASP A 348 17.45 5.91 2.59
N MET A 349 17.37 4.58 2.49
CA MET A 349 16.11 3.84 2.29
C MET A 349 15.16 3.97 3.49
N SER A 350 15.69 4.24 4.69
CA SER A 350 14.88 4.53 5.87
C SER A 350 13.99 5.76 5.70
N VAL A 351 14.29 6.66 4.75
CA VAL A 351 13.53 7.89 4.48
C VAL A 351 12.13 7.60 3.94
N PHE A 352 11.94 6.45 3.28
CA PHE A 352 10.64 6.00 2.82
C PHE A 352 9.79 5.37 3.95
N HIS A 353 10.39 5.11 5.12
CA HIS A 353 9.77 4.44 6.27
C HIS A 353 10.02 5.15 7.63
N ASN A 354 10.54 6.38 7.66
CA ASN A 354 10.93 7.04 8.91
C ASN A 354 9.75 7.74 9.60
N ALA A 355 8.88 6.96 10.23
CA ALA A 355 7.86 7.41 11.17
C ALA A 355 8.46 7.77 12.55
N SER A 356 9.46 8.64 12.57
CA SER A 356 9.90 9.31 13.81
C SER A 356 9.05 10.54 14.05
N ALA A 357 8.77 10.85 15.32
CA ALA A 357 7.99 12.02 15.73
C ALA A 357 8.35 13.19 14.84
N GLY A 358 7.33 13.75 14.19
CA GLY A 358 7.55 14.91 13.38
C GLY A 358 8.31 15.98 14.17
N CYS A 359 9.29 16.64 13.56
CA CYS A 359 10.03 17.73 14.19
C CYS A 359 10.09 18.94 13.27
N PHE A 360 10.24 20.11 13.91
CA PHE A 360 10.31 21.42 13.30
C PHE A 360 11.76 21.79 12.95
N TYR A 361 11.94 22.52 11.86
CA TYR A 361 13.21 23.19 11.58
C TYR A 361 13.41 24.37 12.53
N GLY A 362 14.62 24.53 13.06
CA GLY A 362 14.92 25.54 14.09
C GLY A 362 14.72 27.00 13.66
N GLU A 363 14.80 27.29 12.36
CA GLU A 363 14.60 28.65 11.81
C GLU A 363 13.13 28.97 11.48
N CYS A 364 12.19 28.04 11.69
CA CYS A 364 10.77 28.36 11.58
C CYS A 364 10.34 29.25 12.76
N SER A 365 9.29 30.03 12.56
CA SER A 365 8.73 30.98 13.52
C SER A 365 7.54 30.37 14.27
N VAL A 366 7.50 30.52 15.59
CA VAL A 366 6.43 30.08 16.48
C VAL A 366 5.77 31.29 17.13
N ARG A 367 4.44 31.36 17.12
CA ARG A 367 3.68 32.46 17.77
C ARG A 367 3.46 32.23 19.26
N LEU A 368 3.67 33.29 20.05
CA LEU A 368 3.39 33.33 21.47
C LEU A 368 2.06 34.05 21.73
N MET A 369 1.42 33.73 22.86
CA MET A 369 0.14 34.32 23.29
C MET A 369 0.17 35.84 23.49
N ASN A 370 1.35 36.45 23.60
CA ASN A 370 1.50 37.91 23.72
C ASN A 370 1.58 38.62 22.36
N GLY A 371 1.35 37.90 21.26
CA GLY A 371 1.40 38.42 19.89
C GLY A 371 2.80 38.54 19.29
N SER A 372 3.86 38.21 20.05
CA SER A 372 5.23 38.12 19.52
C SER A 372 5.51 36.72 18.94
N SER A 373 6.60 36.58 18.20
CA SER A 373 7.09 35.30 17.70
C SER A 373 8.53 35.04 18.10
N LYS A 374 8.88 33.76 18.24
CA LYS A 374 10.26 33.29 18.42
C LYS A 374 10.62 32.30 17.33
N LEU A 375 11.91 32.11 17.06
CA LEU A 375 12.33 30.95 16.27
C LEU A 375 12.09 29.67 17.08
N VAL A 376 11.77 28.58 16.40
CA VAL A 376 11.57 27.25 16.98
C VAL A 376 12.73 26.87 17.90
N LYS A 377 13.97 27.16 17.50
CA LYS A 377 15.19 26.88 18.29
C LYS A 377 15.33 27.73 19.56
N ASP A 378 14.63 28.86 19.64
CA ASP A 378 14.71 29.83 20.73
C ASP A 378 13.55 29.69 21.74
N VAL A 379 12.62 28.77 21.50
CA VAL A 379 11.53 28.44 22.42
C VAL A 379 12.11 27.86 23.71
N GLN A 380 11.59 28.29 24.85
CA GLN A 380 12.03 27.89 26.19
C GLN A 380 10.89 27.27 27.00
N PRO A 381 11.19 26.40 27.97
CA PRO A 381 10.24 26.01 29.01
C PRO A 381 9.61 27.25 29.67
N GLY A 382 8.30 27.23 29.87
CA GLY A 382 7.52 28.36 30.38
C GLY A 382 6.93 29.28 29.31
N ASP A 383 7.39 29.23 28.05
CA ASP A 383 6.75 29.97 26.95
C ASP A 383 5.30 29.51 26.75
N ARG A 384 4.39 30.46 26.48
CA ARG A 384 2.98 30.19 26.17
C ARG A 384 2.71 30.39 24.69
N LEU A 385 2.31 29.31 24.02
CA LEU A 385 2.20 29.27 22.55
C LEU A 385 0.75 29.34 22.08
N GLU A 386 0.52 29.98 20.93
CA GLU A 386 -0.75 29.93 20.19
C GLU A 386 -0.96 28.53 19.58
N PRO A 387 -2.23 28.07 19.37
CA PRO A 387 -3.46 28.85 19.46
C PRO A 387 -4.18 28.78 20.83
N HIS A 388 -3.80 27.83 21.70
CA HIS A 388 -4.58 27.52 22.92
C HIS A 388 -3.90 27.97 24.23
N GLY A 389 -2.76 28.65 24.14
CA GLY A 389 -2.02 29.15 25.30
C GLY A 389 -1.46 28.05 26.19
N GLY A 390 -1.10 26.91 25.58
CA GLY A 390 -0.36 25.83 26.23
C GLY A 390 1.04 26.31 26.59
N MET A 391 1.48 26.00 27.81
CA MET A 391 2.79 26.32 28.32
C MET A 391 3.78 25.20 28.00
N VAL A 392 4.92 25.55 27.42
CA VAL A 392 5.99 24.59 27.10
C VAL A 392 6.55 24.01 28.40
N LYS A 393 6.44 22.69 28.57
CA LYS A 393 7.07 21.96 29.68
C LYS A 393 8.48 21.50 29.35
N PHE A 394 8.65 20.93 28.16
CA PHE A 394 9.93 20.43 27.66
C PHE A 394 10.12 20.86 26.22
N VAL A 395 11.36 21.26 25.90
CA VAL A 395 11.84 21.47 24.54
C VAL A 395 12.71 20.28 24.20
N VAL A 396 12.34 19.51 23.17
CA VAL A 396 13.08 18.33 22.73
C VAL A 396 13.92 18.70 21.52
N LYS A 397 15.23 18.82 21.72
CA LYS A 397 16.22 19.12 20.69
C LYS A 397 16.86 17.82 20.20
N THR A 398 16.48 17.37 19.02
CA THR A 398 17.03 16.16 18.41
C THR A 398 18.22 16.51 17.51
N ILE A 399 19.42 16.13 17.91
CA ILE A 399 20.66 16.42 17.17
C ILE A 399 20.70 15.60 15.89
N CYS A 400 20.84 16.29 14.75
CA CYS A 400 20.85 15.68 13.44
C CYS A 400 22.21 15.05 13.13
N LYS A 401 22.21 13.79 12.67
CA LYS A 401 23.41 13.12 12.19
C LYS A 401 24.00 13.92 11.01
N ASN A 402 25.31 14.13 11.03
CA ASN A 402 26.03 14.89 10.00
C ASN A 402 25.54 16.35 9.80
N ARG A 403 24.84 16.95 10.78
CA ARG A 403 24.25 18.30 10.69
C ARG A 403 23.35 18.49 9.47
N LYS A 404 22.60 17.44 9.09
CA LYS A 404 21.64 17.48 7.98
C LYS A 404 20.37 16.75 8.35
N ALA A 405 19.25 17.23 7.82
CA ALA A 405 17.96 16.57 7.96
C ALA A 405 17.18 16.61 6.64
N LYS A 406 16.36 15.57 6.41
CA LYS A 406 15.42 15.56 5.29
C LYS A 406 14.10 16.14 5.73
N MET A 407 13.69 17.23 5.09
CA MET A 407 12.47 17.96 5.43
C MET A 407 11.71 18.36 4.18
N VAL A 408 10.43 18.63 4.35
CA VAL A 408 9.58 19.18 3.31
C VAL A 408 9.29 20.64 3.60
N ILE A 409 8.99 21.38 2.54
CA ILE A 409 8.54 22.77 2.63
C ILE A 409 7.07 22.75 2.20
N VAL A 410 6.19 23.21 3.08
CA VAL A 410 4.75 23.34 2.80
C VAL A 410 4.34 24.81 2.85
N ASP A 411 3.04 25.09 2.80
CA ASP A 411 2.47 26.44 2.83
C ASP A 411 3.07 27.31 3.95
N ASN A 412 3.12 28.62 3.71
CA ASN A 412 3.74 29.62 4.59
C ASN A 412 5.25 29.39 4.86
N ASN A 413 5.94 28.68 3.97
CA ASN A 413 7.36 28.31 4.11
C ASN A 413 7.65 27.50 5.40
N LEU A 414 6.67 26.74 5.90
CA LEU A 414 6.90 25.83 7.01
C LEU A 414 7.86 24.72 6.54
N ILE A 415 9.03 24.65 7.19
CA ILE A 415 10.03 23.61 6.97
C ILE A 415 9.89 22.58 8.10
N ILE A 416 9.52 21.36 7.74
CA ILE A 416 9.13 20.34 8.71
C ILE A 416 9.46 18.94 8.21
N THR A 417 9.64 17.98 9.10
CA THR A 417 9.79 16.57 8.70
C THR A 417 8.52 16.05 8.00
N ALA A 418 8.69 15.19 7.00
CA ALA A 418 7.62 14.72 6.10
C ALA A 418 6.43 14.03 6.80
N TRP A 419 6.63 13.50 8.01
CA TRP A 419 5.67 12.75 8.79
C TRP A 419 5.18 13.49 10.06
N HIS A 420 5.35 14.82 10.13
CA HIS A 420 4.82 15.62 11.23
C HIS A 420 3.36 16.01 10.95
N PRO A 421 2.36 15.53 11.72
CA PRO A 421 0.97 15.90 11.46
C PRO A 421 0.73 17.41 11.54
N ILE A 422 0.23 17.98 10.44
CA ILE A 422 -0.19 19.39 10.36
C ILE A 422 -1.69 19.46 10.10
N ARG A 423 -2.33 20.54 10.52
CA ARG A 423 -3.75 20.76 10.28
C ARG A 423 -3.93 21.74 9.11
N VAL A 424 -4.57 21.26 8.05
CA VAL A 424 -4.95 22.04 6.87
C VAL A 424 -6.44 21.87 6.65
N ASN A 425 -7.17 22.96 6.46
CA ASN A 425 -8.64 22.95 6.32
C ASN A 425 -9.35 22.16 7.45
N GLN A 426 -8.89 22.33 8.69
CA GLN A 426 -9.38 21.65 9.90
C GLN A 426 -9.17 20.12 9.93
N GLN A 427 -8.40 19.55 8.99
CA GLN A 427 -8.08 18.13 8.95
C GLN A 427 -6.58 17.89 9.19
N TRP A 428 -6.27 16.84 9.95
CA TRP A 428 -4.90 16.37 10.11
C TRP A 428 -4.43 15.70 8.82
N ILE A 429 -3.28 16.13 8.31
CA ILE A 429 -2.63 15.53 7.15
C ILE A 429 -1.13 15.35 7.41
N MET A 430 -0.50 14.47 6.64
CA MET A 430 0.96 14.33 6.64
C MET A 430 1.56 15.24 5.56
N PRO A 431 2.59 16.05 5.86
CA PRO A 431 3.23 16.91 4.87
C PRO A 431 3.71 16.19 3.60
N CYS A 432 4.08 14.91 3.71
CA CYS A 432 4.43 14.08 2.56
C CYS A 432 3.29 13.85 1.55
N SER A 433 2.02 14.06 1.93
CA SER A 433 0.90 13.98 0.98
C SER A 433 0.75 15.26 0.15
N LEU A 434 1.41 16.36 0.55
CA LEU A 434 1.36 17.64 -0.15
C LEU A 434 2.51 17.85 -1.14
N VAL A 435 3.64 17.15 -0.93
CA VAL A 435 4.86 17.36 -1.72
C VAL A 435 5.48 16.05 -2.19
N SER A 436 6.03 16.05 -3.40
CA SER A 436 6.53 14.85 -4.06
C SER A 436 7.86 14.33 -3.49
N SER A 437 8.68 15.16 -2.82
CA SER A 437 9.98 14.73 -2.29
C SER A 437 10.55 15.67 -1.22
N PRO A 438 11.16 15.16 -0.14
CA PRO A 438 11.87 15.97 0.86
C PRO A 438 13.21 16.49 0.35
N ASN A 439 13.58 17.69 0.80
CA ASN A 439 14.87 18.34 0.58
C ASN A 439 15.85 17.97 1.70
N GLU A 440 17.13 17.81 1.38
CA GLU A 440 18.19 17.71 2.38
C GLU A 440 18.63 19.12 2.79
N ILE A 441 18.40 19.47 4.04
CA ILE A 441 18.64 20.82 4.57
C ILE A 441 19.78 20.73 5.60
N SER A 442 20.70 21.69 5.54
CA SER A 442 21.68 21.89 6.61
C SER A 442 20.95 22.20 7.90
N CYS A 443 21.06 21.32 8.89
CA CYS A 443 20.23 21.34 10.08
C CYS A 443 21.01 20.73 11.23
N GLU A 444 21.41 21.54 12.21
CA GLU A 444 22.11 21.05 13.39
C GLU A 444 21.21 20.17 14.27
N ALA A 445 19.97 20.62 14.47
CA ALA A 445 18.98 19.93 15.26
C ALA A 445 17.57 20.25 14.78
N VAL A 446 16.65 19.32 15.03
CA VAL A 446 15.21 19.50 14.88
C VAL A 446 14.54 19.53 16.25
N TYR A 447 13.40 20.20 16.33
CA TYR A 447 12.77 20.49 17.62
C TYR A 447 11.34 19.97 17.68
N ASN A 448 10.87 19.61 18.86
CA ASN A 448 9.46 19.44 19.19
C ASN A 448 9.25 19.83 20.67
N PHE A 449 8.01 20.00 21.09
CA PHE A 449 7.65 20.51 22.41
C PHE A 449 6.69 19.55 23.10
N THR A 450 6.61 19.61 24.43
CA THR A 450 5.44 19.13 25.18
C THR A 450 4.75 20.34 25.81
N LEU A 451 3.42 20.38 25.74
CA LEU A 451 2.62 21.42 26.39
C LEU A 451 1.90 20.89 27.62
N ASP A 452 1.46 21.78 28.51
CA ASP A 452 0.59 21.45 29.64
C ASP A 452 -0.88 21.22 29.24
N ARG A 453 -1.32 21.79 28.10
CA ARG A 453 -2.65 21.63 27.52
C ARG A 453 -2.65 21.98 26.03
N GLY A 454 -3.75 21.62 25.35
CA GLY A 454 -4.02 21.98 23.95
C GLY A 454 -3.20 21.17 22.95
N HIS A 455 -1.90 20.99 23.22
CA HIS A 455 -0.96 20.16 22.47
C HIS A 455 -0.87 20.43 20.96
N THR A 456 -1.27 21.63 20.52
CA THR A 456 -1.03 22.16 19.18
C THR A 456 -0.30 23.49 19.26
N VAL A 457 0.44 23.80 18.20
CA VAL A 457 1.25 25.02 18.09
C VAL A 457 1.16 25.59 16.66
N LEU A 458 1.13 26.92 16.52
CA LEU A 458 1.26 27.58 15.22
C LEU A 458 2.74 27.80 14.87
N VAL A 459 3.22 27.09 13.84
CA VAL A 459 4.57 27.25 13.28
C VAL A 459 4.45 27.75 11.85
N ASN A 460 5.02 28.93 11.56
CA ASN A 460 4.79 29.66 10.31
C ASN A 460 3.29 29.72 9.95
N ASP A 461 2.43 30.02 10.93
CA ASP A 461 0.97 30.12 10.75
C ASP A 461 0.27 28.83 10.34
N VAL A 462 0.93 27.68 10.44
CA VAL A 462 0.35 26.35 10.23
C VAL A 462 0.24 25.64 11.58
N GLU A 463 -0.95 25.11 11.89
CA GLU A 463 -1.18 24.39 13.13
C GLU A 463 -0.54 23.00 13.07
N CYS A 464 0.32 22.72 14.04
CA CYS A 464 1.13 21.52 14.13
C CYS A 464 0.93 20.84 15.48
N VAL A 465 1.13 19.52 15.54
CA VAL A 465 0.97 18.75 16.79
C VAL A 465 2.25 18.75 17.63
N THR A 466 2.09 18.75 18.95
CA THR A 466 3.20 18.61 19.92
C THR A 466 3.23 17.21 20.56
N LEU A 467 4.28 16.88 21.29
CA LEU A 467 4.39 15.59 21.99
C LEU A 467 3.42 15.52 23.19
N GLY A 468 2.99 14.29 23.51
CA GLY A 468 2.07 14.00 24.61
C GLY A 468 0.61 14.36 24.33
N HIS A 469 0.24 14.55 23.05
CA HIS A 469 -1.01 15.21 22.66
C HIS A 469 -2.31 14.45 22.95
N GLY A 470 -2.30 13.12 23.12
CA GLY A 470 -3.50 12.34 23.46
C GLY A 470 -4.53 12.17 22.32
N PHE A 471 -4.40 12.86 21.20
CA PHE A 471 -5.29 12.75 20.03
C PHE A 471 -5.38 11.32 19.47
N GLN A 472 -6.57 10.96 18.99
CA GLN A 472 -6.93 9.59 18.59
C GLN A 472 -7.31 9.45 17.11
N GLU A 473 -7.37 10.56 16.38
CA GLU A 473 -7.63 10.61 14.95
C GLU A 473 -6.48 9.97 14.16
N ASP A 474 -6.80 9.24 13.08
CA ASP A 474 -5.86 8.27 12.48
C ASP A 474 -4.51 8.85 12.03
N VAL A 475 -4.50 10.07 11.49
CA VAL A 475 -3.27 10.72 11.00
C VAL A 475 -2.36 11.16 12.15
N VAL A 476 -2.94 11.64 13.26
CA VAL A 476 -2.17 12.25 14.35
C VAL A 476 -1.92 11.26 15.50
N ARG A 477 -2.72 10.20 15.62
CA ARG A 477 -2.62 9.21 16.69
C ARG A 477 -1.26 8.50 16.65
N HIS A 478 -0.53 8.55 17.76
CA HIS A 478 0.73 7.82 17.90
C HIS A 478 0.86 7.13 19.25
N ALA A 479 1.12 5.82 19.26
CA ALA A 479 1.11 4.97 20.46
C ALA A 479 2.14 5.34 21.54
N TYR A 480 3.21 6.05 21.17
CA TYR A 480 4.23 6.56 22.09
C TYR A 480 4.19 8.09 22.19
N TYR A 481 4.57 8.81 21.13
CA TYR A 481 4.58 10.27 21.07
C TYR A 481 3.24 10.97 21.35
N GLY A 482 2.10 10.32 21.11
CA GLY A 482 0.78 10.84 21.47
C GLY A 482 0.29 10.42 22.84
N SER A 483 1.15 9.86 23.69
CA SER A 483 0.77 9.32 25.00
C SER A 483 1.63 9.90 26.12
N GLU A 484 1.16 9.78 27.37
CA GLU A 484 1.91 10.16 28.58
C GLU A 484 3.28 9.46 28.71
N ARG A 485 3.50 8.38 27.97
CA ARG A 485 4.76 7.64 27.99
C ARG A 485 5.94 8.50 27.53
N VAL A 486 5.75 9.35 26.53
CA VAL A 486 6.82 10.25 26.07
C VAL A 486 7.16 11.28 27.15
N ILE A 487 6.15 11.82 27.84
CA ILE A 487 6.35 12.81 28.91
C ILE A 487 7.16 12.19 30.05
N LYS A 488 6.79 10.98 30.51
CA LYS A 488 7.52 10.26 31.57
C LYS A 488 8.98 9.95 31.22
N ASP A 489 9.26 9.65 29.95
CA ASP A 489 10.63 9.40 29.52
C ASP A 489 11.42 10.72 29.42
N LEU A 490 10.79 11.81 28.97
CA LEU A 490 11.39 13.15 28.95
C LEU A 490 11.69 13.67 30.36
N GLU A 491 10.81 13.45 31.35
CA GLU A 491 11.06 13.78 32.76
C GLU A 491 12.34 13.11 33.28
N LYS A 492 12.54 11.83 32.96
CA LYS A 492 13.76 11.10 33.32
C LYS A 492 15.00 11.68 32.66
N PHE A 493 14.91 11.98 31.36
CA PHE A 493 16.02 12.58 30.62
C PHE A 493 16.37 13.97 31.17
N ASN A 494 15.37 14.78 31.52
CA ASN A 494 15.59 16.10 32.12
C ASN A 494 16.37 16.00 33.44
N MET A 495 15.99 15.06 34.32
CA MET A 495 16.73 14.79 35.56
C MET A 495 18.16 14.31 35.30
N GLN A 496 18.37 13.52 34.25
CA GLN A 496 19.69 12.97 33.90
C GLN A 496 20.63 14.00 33.25
N GLN A 497 20.08 14.92 32.44
CA GLN A 497 20.85 15.95 31.76
C GLN A 497 21.06 17.22 32.59
N ASN A 498 20.19 17.48 33.58
CA ASN A 498 20.18 18.72 34.35
C ASN A 498 20.07 19.98 33.46
N ASN A 499 19.25 19.91 32.41
CA ASN A 499 19.15 20.95 31.38
C ASN A 499 17.88 21.83 31.48
N GLU A 500 17.33 22.00 32.70
CA GLU A 500 16.23 22.92 33.00
C GLU A 500 15.02 22.86 32.03
N GLY A 501 14.72 21.68 31.47
CA GLY A 501 13.60 21.44 30.56
C GLY A 501 13.94 21.46 29.06
N ILE A 502 15.21 21.70 28.68
CA ILE A 502 15.71 21.52 27.31
C ILE A 502 16.39 20.15 27.20
N ILE A 503 15.75 19.20 26.55
CA ILE A 503 16.21 17.82 26.49
C ILE A 503 16.87 17.56 25.14
N GLU A 504 18.16 17.24 25.15
CA GLU A 504 18.89 16.87 23.95
C GLU A 504 18.81 15.37 23.70
N ILE A 505 18.39 14.94 22.52
CA ILE A 505 18.37 13.52 22.14
C ILE A 505 19.11 13.30 20.83
N THR A 506 19.65 12.10 20.66
CA THR A 506 20.23 11.64 19.39
C THR A 506 19.43 10.45 18.87
N GLU A 507 19.58 10.12 17.58
CA GLU A 507 18.91 8.94 17.01
C GLU A 507 19.19 7.64 17.77
N LYS A 508 20.37 7.51 18.38
CA LYS A 508 20.76 6.33 19.17
C LYS A 508 19.92 6.13 20.43
N MET A 509 19.32 7.21 20.94
CA MET A 509 18.49 7.19 22.14
C MET A 509 17.02 6.82 21.85
N LEU A 510 16.64 6.71 20.57
CA LEU A 510 15.29 6.30 20.16
C LEU A 510 15.17 4.78 20.15
N GLN A 511 14.29 4.23 20.99
CA GLN A 511 13.91 2.82 20.90
C GLN A 511 12.80 2.63 19.88
N ARG A 512 13.00 1.73 18.91
CA ARG A 512 12.01 1.43 17.88
C ARG A 512 11.39 0.05 18.06
N LYS A 513 10.18 -0.15 17.56
CA LYS A 513 9.60 -1.49 17.40
C LYS A 513 10.25 -2.15 16.19
N ASN A 514 10.83 -3.33 16.39
CA ASN A 514 11.45 -4.10 15.30
C ASN A 514 10.48 -4.30 14.12
N LYS A 515 9.18 -4.50 14.38
CA LYS A 515 8.15 -4.78 13.36
C LYS A 515 7.63 -3.58 12.55
N THR A 516 7.81 -2.35 13.04
CA THR A 516 7.14 -1.18 12.44
C THR A 516 8.04 0.04 12.26
N GLY A 517 9.29 0.01 12.73
CA GLY A 517 10.19 1.17 12.77
C GLY A 517 9.74 2.33 13.67
N LEU A 518 8.47 2.33 14.11
CA LEU A 518 7.89 3.33 15.01
C LEU A 518 8.63 3.38 16.34
N VAL A 519 8.82 4.59 16.84
CA VAL A 519 9.41 4.82 18.15
C VAL A 519 8.45 4.33 19.23
N LYS A 520 8.96 3.50 20.14
CA LYS A 520 8.22 2.92 21.26
C LYS A 520 8.66 3.45 22.63
N GLY A 521 9.76 4.20 22.69
CA GLY A 521 10.39 4.63 23.93
C GLY A 521 11.64 5.46 23.68
N LEU A 522 12.11 6.14 24.73
CA LEU A 522 13.46 6.72 24.78
C LEU A 522 14.32 5.94 25.77
N GLN A 523 15.59 5.72 25.43
CA GLN A 523 16.55 5.08 26.32
C GLN A 523 17.81 5.92 26.42
N TRP A 524 18.14 6.28 27.66
CA TRP A 524 19.38 6.96 27.98
C TRP A 524 20.58 6.06 27.68
N GLN A 525 21.59 6.58 26.97
CA GLN A 525 22.82 5.85 26.66
C GLN A 525 24.08 6.48 27.26
N GLY A 526 23.95 7.44 28.19
CA GLY A 526 25.09 8.19 28.72
C GLY A 526 25.61 9.23 27.75
N ILE A 527 26.40 10.19 28.27
CA ILE A 527 27.08 11.19 27.45
C ILE A 527 28.28 10.50 26.81
N LEU A 528 28.25 10.31 25.49
CA LEU A 528 29.47 10.05 24.71
C LEU A 528 30.27 11.35 24.77
N VAL A 529 31.35 11.34 25.56
CA VAL A 529 32.39 12.40 25.57
C VAL A 529 33.10 12.42 24.22
#